data_AF-A0A9P3JBG8-F1
#
_entry.id   AF-A0A9P3JBG8-F1
#
_cell.length_a   1.000
_cell.length_b   1.000
_cell.length_c   1.000
_cell.angle_alpha   90.00
_cell.angle_beta   90.00
_cell.angle_gamma   90.00
#
_symmetry.space_group_name_H-M   'P 1'
#
loop_
_entity.id
_entity.type
_entity.pdbx_description
1 polymer ?
#
loop_
_entity_poly.entity_id
_entity_poly.type
_entity_poly.pdbx_seq_one_letter_code
_entity_poly.pdbx_strand_id
1 'polypeptide(L)'
;MRSPNPTSHPRLRTTLRALRPHVAVLAALSLALLSLLAALVTAEDYEISLTDIAAIHEANLRHRAVRSRLSGLSGHHSTRVFASIQQVGAGTGSGTGASGGSGAGVGGNASKAVVVGKANGNFAYTFNPGVNYAAWSALQSVYPGDALVFKYPFGSDEIYRFASQADYDTCSYASARRLCRDGEGVRGCRVAAELGTMYFASGMLGRCQRMHKVSIRVKARPYVPRRVVVGRATAAFKWPWNPAVDYAAWARDNKVYVGDVLVFKYEAYMDEVYIVPTLADYTACNYENYIAYCNATDGMAQGCSSAPLTASTMYFLSGSFSHCSSNNHRVAITASPPPS
;
A
#
# COMPACT_ATOMS: atom_id res chain seq x y z
N MET A 1 -73.00 -0.28 -12.63
CA MET A 1 -72.33 -0.66 -13.89
C MET A 1 -70.90 -1.09 -13.54
N ARG A 2 -70.47 -2.24 -14.06
CA ARG A 2 -69.23 -2.97 -13.67
C ARG A 2 -67.95 -2.23 -14.07
N SER A 3 -66.94 -2.31 -13.21
CA SER A 3 -65.54 -1.99 -13.52
C SER A 3 -64.96 -3.04 -14.51
N PRO A 4 -64.21 -2.65 -15.55
CA PRO A 4 -63.54 -3.61 -16.41
C PRO A 4 -62.21 -4.08 -15.80
N ASN A 5 -62.05 -5.39 -15.83
CA ASN A 5 -60.88 -6.18 -15.44
C ASN A 5 -59.70 -5.94 -16.40
N PRO A 6 -58.44 -5.73 -15.94
CA PRO A 6 -57.29 -5.64 -16.84
C PRO A 6 -56.96 -7.03 -17.39
N THR A 7 -57.25 -7.19 -18.68
CA THR A 7 -56.85 -8.36 -19.47
C THR A 7 -55.34 -8.47 -19.56
N SER A 8 -54.88 -9.68 -19.28
CA SER A 8 -53.54 -10.20 -19.46
C SER A 8 -53.03 -9.98 -20.89
N HIS A 9 -51.81 -9.42 -21.04
CA HIS A 9 -51.09 -9.39 -22.31
C HIS A 9 -50.31 -10.71 -22.51
N PRO A 10 -50.77 -11.64 -23.38
CA PRO A 10 -50.10 -12.93 -23.58
C PRO A 10 -48.71 -12.82 -24.23
N ARG A 11 -48.42 -11.71 -24.92
CA ARG A 11 -47.13 -11.51 -25.63
C ARG A 11 -45.92 -11.23 -24.73
N LEU A 12 -46.12 -10.72 -23.51
CA LEU A 12 -45.02 -10.48 -22.56
C LEU A 12 -44.57 -11.76 -21.82
N ARG A 13 -45.49 -12.71 -21.63
CA ARG A 13 -45.18 -13.98 -20.94
C ARG A 13 -44.35 -14.92 -21.80
N THR A 14 -44.49 -14.88 -23.13
CA THR A 14 -43.72 -15.74 -24.05
C THR A 14 -42.28 -15.28 -24.22
N THR A 15 -42.01 -13.97 -24.25
CA THR A 15 -40.65 -13.42 -24.35
C THR A 15 -39.85 -13.56 -23.05
N LEU A 16 -40.47 -13.39 -21.88
CA LEU A 16 -39.83 -13.64 -20.58
C LEU A 16 -39.51 -15.13 -20.33
N ARG A 17 -40.27 -16.07 -20.92
CA ARG A 17 -39.99 -17.51 -20.83
C ARG A 17 -38.80 -17.93 -21.71
N ALA A 18 -38.57 -17.23 -22.83
CA ALA A 18 -37.46 -17.49 -23.76
C ALA A 18 -36.10 -16.93 -23.26
N LEU A 19 -36.10 -15.89 -22.41
CA LEU A 19 -34.87 -15.27 -21.87
C LEU A 19 -34.33 -15.96 -20.60
N ARG A 20 -35.16 -16.74 -19.89
CA ARG A 20 -34.77 -17.46 -18.66
C ARG A 20 -33.57 -18.41 -18.79
N PRO A 21 -33.44 -19.26 -19.83
CA PRO A 21 -32.26 -20.12 -19.95
C PRO A 21 -30.98 -19.33 -20.21
N HIS A 22 -31.04 -18.21 -20.94
CA HIS A 22 -29.88 -17.37 -21.23
C HIS A 22 -29.37 -16.58 -20.01
N VAL A 23 -30.29 -16.09 -19.16
CA VAL A 23 -29.93 -15.42 -17.89
C VAL A 23 -29.35 -16.43 -16.88
N ALA A 24 -29.86 -17.66 -16.85
CA ALA A 24 -29.33 -18.73 -15.99
C ALA A 24 -27.92 -19.18 -16.41
N VAL A 25 -27.65 -19.28 -17.72
CA VAL A 25 -26.31 -19.60 -18.25
C VAL A 25 -25.31 -18.48 -17.97
N LEU A 26 -25.71 -17.21 -18.10
CA LEU A 26 -24.86 -16.06 -17.76
C LEU A 26 -24.56 -15.97 -16.26
N ALA A 27 -25.54 -16.29 -15.39
CA ALA A 27 -25.33 -16.36 -13.95
C ALA A 27 -24.45 -17.56 -13.53
N ALA A 28 -24.57 -18.71 -14.19
CA ALA A 28 -23.71 -19.86 -13.93
C ALA A 28 -22.25 -19.60 -14.39
N LEU A 29 -22.06 -18.91 -15.51
CA LEU A 29 -20.74 -18.48 -15.99
C LEU A 29 -20.09 -17.46 -15.06
N SER A 30 -20.86 -16.53 -14.47
CA SER A 30 -20.33 -15.56 -13.50
C SER A 30 -19.97 -16.20 -12.16
N LEU A 31 -20.76 -17.15 -11.66
CA LEU A 31 -20.43 -17.91 -10.46
C LEU A 31 -19.23 -18.86 -10.67
N ALA A 32 -19.10 -19.49 -11.84
CA ALA A 32 -17.94 -20.29 -12.20
C ALA A 32 -16.66 -19.44 -12.30
N LEU A 33 -16.76 -18.22 -12.85
CA LEU A 33 -15.63 -17.29 -12.92
C LEU A 33 -15.24 -16.75 -11.54
N LEU A 34 -16.21 -16.45 -10.66
CA LEU A 34 -15.94 -16.04 -9.28
C LEU A 34 -15.33 -17.18 -8.44
N SER A 35 -15.74 -18.42 -8.65
CA SER A 35 -15.15 -19.58 -7.95
C SER A 35 -13.75 -19.92 -8.47
N LEU A 36 -13.49 -19.72 -9.77
CA LEU A 36 -12.14 -19.83 -10.34
C LEU A 36 -11.22 -18.72 -9.81
N LEU A 37 -11.72 -17.47 -9.72
CA LEU A 37 -10.99 -16.34 -9.12
C LEU A 37 -10.73 -16.55 -7.61
N ALA A 38 -11.70 -17.12 -6.88
CA ALA A 38 -11.52 -17.47 -5.46
C ALA A 38 -10.47 -18.58 -5.27
N ALA A 39 -10.44 -19.57 -6.15
CA ALA A 39 -9.44 -20.65 -6.13
C ALA A 39 -8.02 -20.13 -6.43
N LEU A 40 -7.86 -19.12 -7.28
CA LEU A 40 -6.56 -18.46 -7.53
C LEU A 40 -6.07 -17.60 -6.36
N VAL A 41 -6.96 -17.10 -5.50
CA VAL A 41 -6.59 -16.26 -4.34
C VAL A 41 -6.20 -17.11 -3.12
N THR A 42 -6.56 -18.39 -3.08
CA THR A 42 -6.29 -19.29 -1.94
C THR A 42 -5.09 -20.22 -2.13
N ALA A 43 -4.40 -20.19 -3.27
CA ALA A 43 -3.18 -20.96 -3.48
C ALA A 43 -1.96 -20.07 -3.16
N GLU A 44 -1.40 -20.27 -1.96
CA GLU A 44 -0.02 -19.86 -1.68
C GLU A 44 0.90 -20.62 -2.68
N ASP A 45 1.78 -19.88 -3.36
CA ASP A 45 2.81 -20.33 -4.32
C ASP A 45 2.38 -20.67 -5.76
N TYR A 46 1.82 -19.70 -6.51
CA TYR A 46 1.78 -19.76 -7.98
C TYR A 46 2.51 -18.57 -8.62
N GLU A 47 3.65 -18.81 -9.29
CA GLU A 47 4.24 -17.84 -10.21
C GLU A 47 3.32 -17.69 -11.43
N ILE A 48 2.72 -16.51 -11.57
CA ILE A 48 1.91 -16.18 -12.75
C ILE A 48 2.83 -16.12 -13.97
N SER A 49 2.70 -17.07 -14.89
CA SER A 49 3.47 -17.11 -16.13
C SER A 49 2.95 -16.03 -17.10
N LEU A 50 3.84 -15.48 -17.94
CA LEU A 50 3.48 -14.53 -19.01
C LEU A 50 2.37 -15.06 -19.94
N THR A 51 2.22 -16.38 -20.05
CA THR A 51 1.14 -17.04 -20.79
C THR A 51 -0.24 -16.81 -20.16
N ASP A 52 -0.32 -16.71 -18.84
CA ASP A 52 -1.58 -16.52 -18.12
C ASP A 52 -2.08 -15.08 -18.27
N ILE A 53 -1.16 -14.11 -18.33
CA ILE A 53 -1.46 -12.69 -18.59
C ILE A 53 -2.00 -12.51 -20.03
N ALA A 54 -1.42 -13.20 -21.00
CA ALA A 54 -1.88 -13.17 -22.40
C ALA A 54 -3.30 -13.75 -22.54
N ALA A 55 -3.61 -14.84 -21.84
CA ALA A 55 -4.94 -15.44 -21.85
C ALA A 55 -6.02 -14.52 -21.23
N ILE A 56 -5.69 -13.81 -20.15
CA ILE A 56 -6.57 -12.81 -19.53
C ILE A 56 -6.79 -11.61 -20.47
N HIS A 57 -5.76 -11.18 -21.18
CA HIS A 57 -5.87 -10.10 -22.17
C HIS A 57 -6.82 -10.48 -23.32
N GLU A 58 -6.67 -11.69 -23.86
CA GLU A 58 -7.50 -12.17 -24.97
C GLU A 58 -8.97 -12.38 -24.56
N ALA A 59 -9.22 -12.86 -23.34
CA ALA A 59 -10.57 -12.97 -22.78
C ALA A 59 -11.26 -11.58 -22.64
N ASN A 60 -10.51 -10.56 -22.24
CA ASN A 60 -11.02 -9.18 -22.12
C ASN A 60 -11.31 -8.55 -23.49
N LEU A 61 -10.51 -8.82 -24.52
CA LEU A 61 -10.78 -8.38 -25.88
C LEU A 61 -12.05 -9.03 -26.46
N ARG A 62 -12.27 -10.32 -26.21
CA ARG A 62 -13.48 -11.04 -26.63
C ARG A 62 -14.74 -10.50 -25.94
N HIS A 63 -14.66 -10.15 -24.65
CA HIS A 63 -15.78 -9.52 -23.94
C HIS A 63 -16.13 -8.12 -24.50
N ARG A 64 -15.14 -7.35 -24.96
CA ARG A 64 -15.35 -6.05 -25.63
C ARG A 64 -16.05 -6.19 -26.99
N ALA A 65 -15.70 -7.22 -27.76
CA ALA A 65 -16.34 -7.49 -29.06
C ALA A 65 -17.82 -7.89 -28.94
N VAL A 66 -18.22 -8.55 -27.85
CA VAL A 66 -19.63 -8.86 -27.55
C VAL A 66 -20.39 -7.61 -27.11
N ARG A 67 -19.75 -6.72 -26.34
CA ARG A 67 -20.37 -5.48 -25.84
C ARG A 67 -20.61 -4.45 -26.95
N SER A 68 -19.72 -4.35 -27.94
CA SER A 68 -19.90 -3.44 -29.08
C SER A 68 -21.05 -3.84 -30.00
N ARG A 69 -21.32 -5.15 -30.14
CA ARG A 69 -22.47 -5.68 -30.91
C ARG A 69 -23.81 -5.40 -30.22
N LEU A 70 -23.83 -5.29 -28.90
CA LEU A 70 -25.05 -4.96 -28.13
C LEU A 70 -25.40 -3.47 -28.21
N SER A 71 -24.40 -2.58 -28.28
CA SER A 71 -24.60 -1.13 -28.45
C SER A 71 -25.10 -0.72 -29.85
N GLY A 72 -24.91 -1.56 -30.87
CA GLY A 72 -25.41 -1.30 -32.22
C GLY A 72 -26.92 -1.49 -32.41
N LEU A 73 -27.63 -2.06 -31.43
CA LEU A 73 -29.07 -2.34 -31.49
C LEU A 73 -29.96 -1.25 -30.86
N SER A 74 -29.37 -0.19 -30.28
CA SER A 74 -30.10 0.88 -29.59
C SER A 74 -29.81 2.26 -30.18
N GLY A 75 -30.08 2.41 -31.48
CA GLY A 75 -29.96 3.69 -32.17
C GLY A 75 -31.09 3.90 -33.16
N HIS A 76 -32.21 4.51 -32.71
CA HIS A 76 -33.07 5.38 -33.52
C HIS A 76 -34.15 6.02 -32.62
N HIS A 77 -33.91 7.25 -32.14
CA HIS A 77 -34.78 8.42 -32.28
C HIS A 77 -34.21 9.62 -31.50
N SER A 78 -34.10 10.75 -32.19
CA SER A 78 -33.57 12.04 -31.73
C SER A 78 -34.74 13.01 -31.54
N THR A 79 -34.76 13.80 -30.45
CA THR A 79 -35.35 15.15 -30.48
C THR A 79 -34.84 16.05 -29.36
N ARG A 80 -34.49 17.28 -29.76
CA ARG A 80 -34.19 18.47 -28.94
C ARG A 80 -35.45 19.00 -28.23
N VAL A 81 -35.31 19.55 -27.02
CA VAL A 81 -36.12 20.68 -26.54
C VAL A 81 -35.24 21.58 -25.63
N PHE A 82 -35.25 22.88 -25.94
CA PHE A 82 -34.72 23.99 -25.14
C PHE A 82 -35.68 24.35 -23.99
N ALA A 83 -35.15 24.78 -22.83
CA ALA A 83 -35.81 25.79 -21.99
C ALA A 83 -34.77 26.53 -21.12
N SER A 84 -34.99 27.83 -20.97
CA SER A 84 -34.09 28.87 -20.45
C SER A 84 -34.43 29.30 -19.01
N ILE A 85 -33.39 29.82 -18.33
CA ILE A 85 -33.32 30.90 -17.32
C ILE A 85 -34.03 30.73 -15.96
N GLN A 86 -33.22 30.73 -14.89
CA GLN A 86 -33.32 31.75 -13.82
C GLN A 86 -32.00 31.88 -13.04
N GLN A 87 -31.62 33.12 -12.74
CA GLN A 87 -30.38 33.55 -12.10
C GLN A 87 -30.73 34.43 -10.90
N VAL A 88 -30.25 34.13 -9.68
CA VAL A 88 -29.98 35.02 -8.52
C VAL A 88 -29.13 34.20 -7.53
N GLY A 89 -28.05 34.63 -6.87
CA GLY A 89 -27.36 35.91 -6.80
C GLY A 89 -26.01 35.76 -6.06
N ALA A 90 -25.25 36.85 -6.05
CA ALA A 90 -23.88 36.97 -5.53
C ALA A 90 -23.80 37.08 -3.99
N GLY A 91 -22.64 36.72 -3.43
CA GLY A 91 -22.27 37.00 -2.04
C GLY A 91 -20.81 36.64 -1.74
N THR A 92 -20.01 37.68 -1.48
CA THR A 92 -18.54 37.74 -1.37
C THR A 92 -17.95 37.13 -0.09
N GLY A 93 -16.71 36.62 -0.18
CA GLY A 93 -15.89 36.25 0.99
C GLY A 93 -14.39 36.19 0.65
N SER A 94 -13.67 37.26 1.00
CA SER A 94 -12.21 37.40 0.96
C SER A 94 -11.57 36.65 2.13
N GLY A 95 -10.43 35.99 1.91
CA GLY A 95 -9.63 35.35 2.96
C GLY A 95 -8.26 34.91 2.46
N THR A 96 -7.26 35.71 2.78
CA THR A 96 -5.82 35.45 2.63
C THR A 96 -5.33 34.30 3.51
N GLY A 97 -4.43 33.45 3.01
CA GLY A 97 -3.75 32.44 3.83
C GLY A 97 -2.64 31.70 3.10
N ALA A 98 -1.39 32.03 3.43
CA ALA A 98 -0.18 31.29 3.05
C ALA A 98 -0.03 29.99 3.84
N SER A 99 0.61 28.97 3.23
CA SER A 99 1.42 27.87 3.82
C SER A 99 1.33 26.66 2.87
N GLY A 100 2.42 26.03 2.44
CA GLY A 100 3.39 25.33 3.30
C GLY A 100 2.95 23.88 3.52
N GLY A 101 2.98 23.05 2.47
CA GLY A 101 2.71 21.60 2.56
C GLY A 101 3.97 20.84 2.15
N SER A 102 4.91 20.60 3.06
CA SER A 102 4.91 19.49 4.02
C SER A 102 4.88 18.15 3.31
N GLY A 103 6.07 17.57 3.12
CA GLY A 103 6.26 16.21 2.64
C GLY A 103 5.42 15.25 3.47
N ALA A 104 4.56 14.52 2.76
CA ALA A 104 3.74 13.48 3.35
C ALA A 104 4.64 12.45 4.02
N GLY A 105 4.51 12.38 5.34
CA GLY A 105 5.33 11.62 6.25
C GLY A 105 5.48 10.16 5.85
N VAL A 106 6.68 9.67 6.10
CA VAL A 106 7.01 8.26 6.25
C VAL A 106 5.90 7.60 7.09
N GLY A 107 5.28 6.55 6.55
CA GLY A 107 4.37 5.69 7.31
C GLY A 107 5.12 5.07 8.48
N GLY A 108 5.11 5.77 9.63
CA GLY A 108 5.77 5.33 10.84
C GLY A 108 4.97 4.20 11.47
N ASN A 109 5.42 2.96 11.27
CA ASN A 109 5.00 1.85 12.12
C ASN A 109 5.22 2.25 13.59
N ALA A 110 4.15 2.30 14.39
CA ALA A 110 4.22 2.70 15.79
C ALA A 110 5.18 1.78 16.57
N SER A 111 6.06 2.37 17.39
CA SER A 111 6.94 1.62 18.31
C SER A 111 6.12 0.89 19.37
N LYS A 112 6.43 -0.38 19.62
CA LYS A 112 5.75 -1.18 20.66
C LYS A 112 6.63 -1.39 21.90
N ALA A 113 6.00 -1.75 23.02
CA ALA A 113 6.70 -2.20 24.22
C ALA A 113 6.85 -3.73 24.22
N VAL A 114 8.09 -4.21 24.36
CA VAL A 114 8.46 -5.62 24.45
C VAL A 114 8.90 -5.92 25.89
N VAL A 115 8.04 -6.58 26.66
CA VAL A 115 8.34 -6.91 28.07
C VAL A 115 9.30 -8.09 28.12
N VAL A 116 10.53 -7.85 28.57
CA VAL A 116 11.64 -8.81 28.52
C VAL A 116 11.34 -10.00 29.43
N GLY A 117 11.43 -11.21 28.87
CA GLY A 117 11.19 -12.47 29.58
C GLY A 117 9.72 -12.80 29.84
N LYS A 118 8.76 -12.04 29.29
CA LYS A 118 7.34 -12.37 29.42
C LYS A 118 7.02 -13.65 28.63
N ALA A 119 6.78 -14.75 29.34
CA ALA A 119 6.12 -15.94 28.82
C ALA A 119 4.57 -15.77 28.90
N ASN A 120 3.80 -16.69 28.31
CA ASN A 120 2.32 -16.66 28.23
C ASN A 120 1.55 -16.62 29.58
N GLY A 121 2.22 -16.39 30.71
CA GLY A 121 1.62 -16.18 32.03
C GLY A 121 1.53 -14.71 32.44
N ASN A 122 0.69 -14.42 33.43
CA ASN A 122 0.54 -13.08 34.00
C ASN A 122 1.52 -12.87 35.17
N PHE A 123 2.82 -12.76 34.87
CA PHE A 123 3.84 -12.45 35.87
C PHE A 123 4.08 -10.94 35.94
N ALA A 124 4.00 -10.36 37.14
CA ALA A 124 4.29 -8.94 37.37
C ALA A 124 5.77 -8.61 37.09
N TYR A 125 6.68 -9.54 37.40
CA TYR A 125 8.12 -9.42 37.18
C TYR A 125 8.61 -10.52 36.24
N THR A 126 9.18 -10.11 35.11
CA THR A 126 9.49 -11.01 33.97
C THR A 126 10.98 -11.09 33.68
N PHE A 127 11.79 -10.19 34.24
CA PHE A 127 13.23 -10.32 34.24
C PHE A 127 13.66 -11.10 35.49
N ASN A 128 13.81 -12.42 35.36
CA ASN A 128 14.15 -13.32 36.46
C ASN A 128 14.98 -14.52 35.99
N PRO A 129 15.76 -15.17 36.88
CA PRO A 129 16.67 -16.26 36.51
C PRO A 129 16.01 -17.54 35.96
N GLY A 130 14.69 -17.71 36.13
CA GLY A 130 13.96 -18.91 35.70
C GLY A 130 13.56 -18.91 34.21
N VAL A 131 13.79 -17.80 33.50
CA VAL A 131 13.40 -17.66 32.09
C VAL A 131 14.52 -18.15 31.18
N ASN A 132 14.18 -19.01 30.22
CA ASN A 132 15.07 -19.30 29.10
C ASN A 132 15.06 -18.12 28.11
N TYR A 133 15.95 -17.16 28.32
CA TYR A 133 16.03 -15.95 27.51
C TYR A 133 16.44 -16.19 26.06
N ALA A 134 17.21 -17.24 25.78
CA ALA A 134 17.56 -17.62 24.41
C ALA A 134 16.30 -18.05 23.64
N ALA A 135 15.48 -18.93 24.22
CA ALA A 135 14.21 -19.35 23.63
C ALA A 135 13.22 -18.17 23.53
N TRP A 136 13.10 -17.36 24.59
CA TRP A 136 12.20 -16.20 24.59
C TRP A 136 12.55 -15.19 23.51
N SER A 137 13.83 -14.80 23.42
CA SER A 137 14.30 -13.78 22.47
C SER A 137 14.19 -14.23 21.02
N ALA A 138 14.39 -15.53 20.73
CA ALA A 138 14.22 -16.09 19.39
C ALA A 138 12.80 -15.93 18.83
N LEU A 139 11.78 -15.84 19.69
CA LEU A 139 10.38 -15.61 19.31
C LEU A 139 10.02 -14.13 19.14
N GLN A 140 10.92 -13.22 19.51
CA GLN A 140 10.60 -11.79 19.47
C GLN A 140 10.93 -11.17 18.12
N SER A 141 9.96 -10.45 17.55
CA SER A 141 10.21 -9.48 16.49
C SER A 141 10.35 -8.09 17.11
N VAL A 142 11.59 -7.63 17.21
CA VAL A 142 11.96 -6.32 17.78
C VAL A 142 12.58 -5.46 16.70
N TYR A 143 12.17 -4.19 16.67
CA TYR A 143 12.60 -3.23 15.67
C TYR A 143 13.15 -1.95 16.31
N PRO A 144 13.96 -1.15 15.60
CA PRO A 144 14.45 0.12 16.10
C PRO A 144 13.31 1.00 16.63
N GLY A 145 13.55 1.61 17.79
CA GLY A 145 12.58 2.44 18.50
C GLY A 145 11.55 1.68 19.34
N ASP A 146 11.41 0.36 19.21
CA ASP A 146 10.63 -0.41 20.18
C ASP A 146 11.22 -0.25 21.59
N ALA A 147 10.38 -0.29 22.62
CA ALA A 147 10.82 -0.18 24.01
C ALA A 147 10.99 -1.57 24.62
N LEU A 148 12.22 -1.96 24.95
CA LEU A 148 12.52 -3.14 25.76
C LEU A 148 12.21 -2.81 27.23
N VAL A 149 11.26 -3.53 27.82
CA VAL A 149 10.77 -3.24 29.18
C VAL A 149 11.25 -4.32 30.14
N PHE A 150 12.15 -3.95 31.06
CA PHE A 150 12.66 -4.83 32.11
C PHE A 150 11.85 -4.63 33.39
N LYS A 151 11.26 -5.72 33.89
CA LYS A 151 10.48 -5.73 35.13
C LYS A 151 11.08 -6.67 36.16
N TYR A 152 11.49 -6.11 37.29
CA TYR A 152 12.09 -6.82 38.44
C TYR A 152 11.73 -6.08 39.74
N PRO A 153 11.64 -6.79 40.88
CA PRO A 153 11.32 -6.16 42.16
C PRO A 153 12.47 -5.27 42.67
N PHE A 154 12.14 -4.34 43.58
CA PHE A 154 13.14 -3.53 44.29
C PHE A 154 14.11 -4.43 45.08
N GLY A 155 15.39 -4.06 45.11
CA GLY A 155 16.48 -4.80 45.77
C GLY A 155 16.92 -6.07 45.03
N SER A 156 16.38 -6.35 43.85
CA SER A 156 16.55 -7.66 43.20
C SER A 156 17.40 -7.66 41.95
N ASP A 157 17.51 -6.52 41.26
CA ASP A 157 18.32 -6.44 40.04
C ASP A 157 18.64 -5.00 39.58
N GLU A 158 19.60 -4.93 38.65
CA GLU A 158 19.91 -3.78 37.80
C GLU A 158 20.13 -4.31 36.38
N ILE A 159 19.96 -3.48 35.35
CA ILE A 159 20.17 -3.93 33.96
C ILE A 159 21.39 -3.23 33.38
N TYR A 160 22.33 -4.04 32.91
CA TYR A 160 23.51 -3.59 32.19
C TYR A 160 23.41 -4.00 30.73
N ARG A 161 23.92 -3.16 29.83
CA ARG A 161 24.14 -3.46 28.42
C ARG A 161 25.63 -3.58 28.15
N PHE A 162 26.05 -4.68 27.53
CA PHE A 162 27.43 -4.88 27.09
C PHE A 162 27.65 -4.25 25.72
N ALA A 163 28.87 -3.76 25.49
CA ALA A 163 29.27 -3.18 24.22
C ALA A 163 29.57 -4.25 23.14
N SER A 164 29.91 -5.47 23.56
CA SER A 164 30.33 -6.55 22.68
C SER A 164 29.72 -7.89 23.10
N GLN A 165 29.65 -8.82 22.14
CA GLN A 165 29.28 -10.20 22.41
C GLN A 165 30.31 -10.90 23.32
N ALA A 166 31.60 -10.63 23.14
CA ALA A 166 32.66 -11.24 23.93
C ALA A 166 32.54 -10.89 25.42
N ASP A 167 32.25 -9.63 25.75
CA ASP A 167 32.02 -9.20 27.13
C ASP A 167 30.74 -9.82 27.71
N TYR A 168 29.69 -9.92 26.89
CA TYR A 168 28.44 -10.58 27.28
C TYR A 168 28.62 -12.09 27.54
N ASP A 169 29.43 -12.77 26.74
CA ASP A 169 29.69 -14.19 26.84
C ASP A 169 30.48 -14.51 28.12
N THR A 170 31.49 -13.69 28.42
CA THR A 170 32.34 -13.80 29.62
C THR A 170 31.80 -13.09 30.85
N CYS A 171 30.68 -12.37 30.73
CA CYS A 171 30.11 -11.53 31.79
C CYS A 171 31.11 -10.47 32.33
N SER A 172 31.86 -9.84 31.43
CA SER A 172 32.81 -8.77 31.72
C SER A 172 32.10 -7.42 31.79
N TYR A 173 31.95 -6.84 32.98
CA TYR A 173 31.24 -5.56 33.17
C TYR A 173 32.12 -4.33 32.91
N ALA A 174 33.39 -4.51 32.52
CA ALA A 174 34.34 -3.41 32.36
C ALA A 174 33.88 -2.35 31.34
N SER A 175 33.22 -2.81 30.25
CA SER A 175 32.65 -1.97 29.19
C SER A 175 31.13 -1.81 29.31
N ALA A 176 30.50 -2.45 30.30
CA ALA A 176 29.06 -2.54 30.40
C ALA A 176 28.46 -1.24 30.95
N ARG A 177 27.45 -0.72 30.26
CA ARG A 177 26.71 0.47 30.70
C ARG A 177 25.49 0.04 31.50
N ARG A 178 25.35 0.53 32.73
CA ARG A 178 24.09 0.41 33.48
C ARG A 178 23.01 1.25 32.80
N LEU A 179 21.92 0.61 32.42
CA LEU A 179 20.76 1.26 31.81
C LEU A 179 19.59 1.41 32.78
N CYS A 180 19.41 0.43 33.65
CA CYS A 180 18.35 0.46 34.67
C CYS A 180 18.96 0.28 36.05
N ARG A 181 18.54 1.12 37.00
CA ARG A 181 18.96 1.06 38.41
C ARG A 181 18.04 0.17 39.22
N ASP A 182 18.44 -0.13 40.44
CA ASP A 182 17.57 -0.81 41.38
C ASP A 182 16.27 -0.02 41.60
N GLY A 183 15.15 -0.72 41.75
CA GLY A 183 13.82 -0.14 41.90
C GLY A 183 13.15 0.36 40.61
N GLU A 184 13.89 0.72 39.57
CA GLU A 184 13.28 1.17 38.29
C GLU A 184 12.48 0.04 37.59
N GLY A 185 12.89 -1.22 37.82
CA GLY A 185 12.18 -2.40 37.34
C GLY A 185 10.74 -2.53 37.87
N VAL A 186 10.41 -1.95 39.02
CA VAL A 186 9.06 -2.02 39.61
C VAL A 186 8.04 -1.33 38.72
N ARG A 187 8.44 -0.24 38.05
CA ARG A 187 7.62 0.52 37.11
C ARG A 187 7.81 0.07 35.66
N GLY A 188 8.73 -0.88 35.43
CA GLY A 188 9.18 -1.31 34.11
C GLY A 188 10.18 -0.32 33.53
N CYS A 189 11.47 -0.55 33.77
CA CYS A 189 12.53 0.22 33.13
C CYS A 189 12.48 0.02 31.61
N ARG A 190 12.62 1.09 30.84
CA ARG A 190 12.50 1.08 29.37
C ARG A 190 13.84 1.41 28.73
N VAL A 191 14.25 0.57 27.78
CA VAL A 191 15.42 0.77 26.94
C VAL A 191 14.98 0.82 25.49
N ALA A 192 15.40 1.84 24.73
CA ALA A 192 15.12 1.89 23.30
C ALA A 192 15.90 0.80 22.56
N ALA A 193 15.21 0.05 21.71
CA ALA A 193 15.83 -0.92 20.83
C ALA A 193 16.59 -0.20 19.71
N GLU A 194 17.86 -0.58 19.53
CA GLU A 194 18.75 -0.08 18.49
C GLU A 194 19.06 -1.20 17.51
N LEU A 195 19.22 -0.86 16.22
CA LEU A 195 19.49 -1.85 15.18
C LEU A 195 20.74 -2.69 15.52
N GLY A 196 20.66 -3.99 15.25
CA GLY A 196 21.73 -4.95 15.57
C GLY A 196 21.39 -5.82 16.78
N THR A 197 22.38 -6.53 17.30
CA THR A 197 22.20 -7.38 18.48
C THR A 197 22.55 -6.58 19.73
N MET A 198 21.59 -6.49 20.65
CA MET A 198 21.80 -5.87 21.95
C MET A 198 21.99 -6.95 23.02
N TYR A 199 22.95 -6.76 23.91
CA TYR A 199 23.36 -7.73 24.92
C TYR A 199 23.11 -7.18 26.32
N PHE A 200 22.25 -7.82 27.11
CA PHE A 200 21.88 -7.36 28.44
C PHE A 200 22.11 -8.43 29.51
N ALA A 201 22.46 -8.03 30.73
CA ALA A 201 22.42 -8.94 31.88
C ALA A 201 22.03 -8.22 33.17
N SER A 202 21.68 -9.05 34.14
CA SER A 202 21.54 -8.67 35.54
C SER A 202 22.81 -8.03 36.08
N GLY A 203 22.70 -6.97 36.87
CA GLY A 203 23.82 -6.35 37.57
C GLY A 203 24.23 -7.07 38.86
N MET A 204 23.45 -8.07 39.29
CA MET A 204 23.71 -8.79 40.53
C MET A 204 24.86 -9.78 40.37
N LEU A 205 25.79 -9.77 41.34
CA LEU A 205 26.98 -10.61 41.35
C LEU A 205 26.66 -12.09 41.07
N GLY A 206 27.39 -12.67 40.12
CA GLY A 206 27.28 -14.07 39.73
C GLY A 206 26.02 -14.44 38.93
N ARG A 207 25.05 -13.54 38.74
CA ARG A 207 23.80 -13.87 38.03
C ARG A 207 23.97 -14.00 36.52
N CYS A 208 24.78 -13.14 35.90
CA CYS A 208 25.11 -13.27 34.48
C CYS A 208 25.77 -14.62 34.17
N GLN A 209 26.71 -15.06 35.01
CA GLN A 209 27.40 -16.35 34.90
C GLN A 209 26.42 -17.53 35.05
N ARG A 210 25.35 -17.34 35.83
CA ARG A 210 24.22 -18.26 35.96
C ARG A 210 23.12 -18.03 34.92
N MET A 211 23.48 -17.49 33.76
CA MET A 211 22.59 -17.29 32.59
C MET A 211 21.44 -16.29 32.79
N HIS A 212 21.49 -15.42 33.80
CA HIS A 212 20.55 -14.30 33.93
C HIS A 212 20.95 -13.15 32.99
N LYS A 213 20.90 -13.43 31.70
CA LYS A 213 21.34 -12.57 30.59
C LYS A 213 20.53 -12.84 29.34
N VAL A 214 20.39 -11.86 28.46
CA VAL A 214 19.60 -11.95 27.23
C VAL A 214 20.29 -11.20 26.09
N SER A 215 20.40 -11.84 24.94
CA SER A 215 20.72 -11.17 23.68
C SER A 215 19.41 -10.97 22.89
N ILE A 216 19.23 -9.78 22.32
CA ILE A 216 18.02 -9.44 21.55
C ILE A 216 18.48 -8.95 20.19
N ARG A 217 18.11 -9.70 19.14
CA ARG A 217 18.36 -9.29 17.76
C ARG A 217 17.28 -8.31 17.31
N VAL A 218 17.67 -7.05 17.13
CA VAL A 218 16.83 -5.99 16.60
C VAL A 218 17.07 -5.89 15.10
N LYS A 219 16.03 -6.14 14.30
CA LYS A 219 16.12 -6.13 12.83
C LYS A 219 15.52 -4.85 12.28
N ALA A 220 15.89 -4.54 11.05
CA ALA A 220 15.16 -3.64 10.17
C ALA A 220 13.64 -3.84 10.27
N ARG A 221 12.85 -2.75 10.28
CA ARG A 221 11.38 -2.92 10.14
C ARG A 221 11.12 -3.40 8.72
N PRO A 222 10.30 -4.46 8.53
CA PRO A 222 9.81 -4.80 7.22
C PRO A 222 9.16 -3.55 6.61
N TYR A 223 9.67 -3.16 5.46
CA TYR A 223 9.05 -2.08 4.71
C TYR A 223 7.68 -2.54 4.25
N VAL A 224 6.66 -1.72 4.52
CA VAL A 224 5.32 -1.94 4.02
C VAL A 224 5.17 -1.09 2.75
N PRO A 225 5.01 -1.71 1.57
CA PRO A 225 4.79 -0.97 0.34
C PRO A 225 3.65 0.03 0.45
N ARG A 226 3.89 1.25 -0.02
CA ARG A 226 2.92 2.33 0.03
C ARG A 226 2.33 2.64 -1.34
N ARG A 227 1.18 3.31 -1.31
CA ARG A 227 0.57 3.91 -2.50
C ARG A 227 1.03 5.36 -2.61
N VAL A 228 1.65 5.71 -3.73
CA VAL A 228 2.28 7.02 -3.97
C VAL A 228 1.53 7.72 -5.07
N VAL A 229 0.81 8.78 -4.73
CA VAL A 229 0.10 9.58 -5.74
C VAL A 229 1.12 10.35 -6.59
N VAL A 230 1.04 10.19 -7.91
CA VAL A 230 1.98 10.79 -8.86
C VAL A 230 1.62 12.24 -9.14
N GLY A 231 2.61 13.11 -9.01
CA GLY A 231 2.46 14.55 -9.21
C GLY A 231 1.83 15.28 -8.02
N ARG A 232 1.21 16.43 -8.31
CA ARG A 232 0.55 17.30 -7.31
C ARG A 232 -0.51 18.16 -7.97
N ALA A 233 -1.59 18.46 -7.23
CA ALA A 233 -2.54 19.47 -7.68
C ALA A 233 -1.87 20.84 -7.74
N THR A 234 -2.38 21.72 -8.61
CA THR A 234 -1.92 23.10 -8.76
C THR A 234 -3.12 24.04 -8.74
N ALA A 235 -2.89 25.35 -8.75
CA ALA A 235 -3.98 26.33 -8.85
C ALA A 235 -4.82 26.14 -10.14
N ALA A 236 -4.20 25.68 -11.23
CA ALA A 236 -4.87 25.47 -12.52
C ALA A 236 -5.45 24.06 -12.67
N PHE A 237 -4.91 23.07 -11.94
CA PHE A 237 -5.28 21.66 -12.09
C PHE A 237 -5.64 21.04 -10.75
N LYS A 238 -6.92 20.66 -10.59
CA LYS A 238 -7.43 19.97 -9.40
C LYS A 238 -6.72 18.63 -9.16
N TRP A 239 -6.35 17.92 -10.21
CA TRP A 239 -5.83 16.55 -10.11
C TRP A 239 -4.30 16.48 -10.21
N PRO A 240 -3.65 15.59 -9.43
CA PRO A 240 -2.19 15.48 -9.37
C PRO A 240 -1.44 15.11 -10.66
N TRP A 241 -2.05 14.29 -11.53
CA TRP A 241 -1.52 13.99 -12.84
C TRP A 241 -1.97 15.07 -13.82
N ASN A 242 -1.08 16.02 -14.16
CA ASN A 242 -1.38 17.17 -15.01
C ASN A 242 -0.11 17.76 -15.66
N PRO A 243 -0.25 18.48 -16.80
CA PRO A 243 0.89 18.98 -17.57
C PRO A 243 1.65 20.15 -16.92
N ALA A 244 1.20 20.69 -15.78
CA ALA A 244 1.89 21.79 -15.10
C ALA A 244 2.90 21.32 -14.03
N VAL A 245 3.09 20.01 -13.87
CA VAL A 245 4.04 19.43 -12.92
C VAL A 245 5.36 19.11 -13.62
N ASP A 246 6.48 19.56 -13.04
CA ASP A 246 7.80 19.05 -13.38
C ASP A 246 7.98 17.65 -12.77
N TYR A 247 7.72 16.63 -13.58
CA TYR A 247 7.80 15.24 -13.15
C TYR A 247 9.22 14.73 -12.91
N ALA A 248 10.24 15.35 -13.51
CA ALA A 248 11.63 15.01 -13.22
C ALA A 248 12.03 15.52 -11.83
N ALA A 249 11.60 16.73 -11.47
CA ALA A 249 11.73 17.22 -10.09
C ALA A 249 10.89 16.37 -9.11
N TRP A 250 9.63 16.10 -9.44
CA TRP A 250 8.76 15.26 -8.60
C TRP A 250 9.37 13.88 -8.34
N ALA A 251 9.89 13.20 -9.37
CA ALA A 251 10.53 11.88 -9.23
C ALA A 251 11.77 11.91 -8.34
N ARG A 252 12.59 12.98 -8.43
CA ARG A 252 13.75 13.16 -7.55
C ARG A 252 13.35 13.41 -6.10
N ASP A 253 12.31 14.21 -5.89
CA ASP A 253 11.85 14.60 -4.55
C ASP A 253 11.02 13.51 -3.86
N ASN A 254 10.45 12.59 -4.64
CA ASN A 254 9.59 11.51 -4.14
C ASN A 254 10.31 10.18 -4.21
N LYS A 255 11.09 9.87 -3.17
CA LYS A 255 11.76 8.58 -3.03
C LYS A 255 10.75 7.44 -2.91
N VAL A 256 10.71 6.56 -3.90
CA VAL A 256 9.88 5.35 -3.91
C VAL A 256 10.74 4.09 -3.78
N TYR A 257 10.14 3.02 -3.27
CA TYR A 257 10.83 1.78 -2.99
C TYR A 257 10.23 0.60 -3.75
N VAL A 258 11.04 -0.45 -3.97
CA VAL A 258 10.55 -1.68 -4.61
C VAL A 258 9.33 -2.20 -3.85
N GLY A 259 8.28 -2.53 -4.58
CA GLY A 259 6.97 -2.91 -4.05
C GLY A 259 5.96 -1.77 -3.97
N ASP A 260 6.39 -0.50 -3.89
CA ASP A 260 5.48 0.65 -3.88
C ASP A 260 4.57 0.65 -5.11
N VAL A 261 3.41 1.28 -4.98
CA VAL A 261 2.43 1.38 -6.06
C VAL A 261 2.21 2.84 -6.39
N LEU A 262 2.45 3.25 -7.63
CA LEU A 262 2.13 4.58 -8.10
C LEU A 262 0.62 4.71 -8.32
N VAL A 263 0.05 5.86 -8.00
CA VAL A 263 -1.37 6.15 -8.18
C VAL A 263 -1.52 7.41 -9.03
N PHE A 264 -2.05 7.24 -10.24
CA PHE A 264 -2.33 8.32 -11.17
C PHE A 264 -3.75 8.81 -10.97
N LYS A 265 -3.90 10.12 -10.79
CA LYS A 265 -5.20 10.77 -10.61
C LYS A 265 -5.37 11.93 -11.58
N TYR A 266 -6.40 11.86 -12.41
CA TYR A 266 -6.75 12.80 -13.46
C TYR A 266 -8.28 12.81 -13.67
N GLU A 267 -8.78 13.86 -14.32
CA GLU A 267 -10.20 13.96 -14.62
C GLU A 267 -10.62 12.96 -15.71
N ALA A 268 -11.82 12.39 -15.57
CA ALA A 268 -12.31 11.42 -16.54
C ALA A 268 -12.34 12.01 -17.95
N TYR A 269 -11.86 11.25 -18.94
CA TYR A 269 -11.78 11.63 -20.35
C TYR A 269 -10.82 12.77 -20.69
N MET A 270 -10.06 13.26 -19.70
CA MET A 270 -9.04 14.29 -19.95
C MET A 270 -7.66 13.70 -20.18
N ASP A 271 -7.38 12.49 -19.69
CA ASP A 271 -6.08 11.83 -19.86
C ASP A 271 -6.18 10.31 -19.74
N GLU A 272 -5.11 9.64 -20.15
CA GLU A 272 -4.79 8.24 -19.92
C GLU A 272 -3.34 8.12 -19.45
N VAL A 273 -2.96 6.96 -18.95
CA VAL A 273 -1.54 6.70 -18.64
C VAL A 273 -1.10 5.49 -19.43
N TYR A 274 -0.01 5.68 -20.17
CA TYR A 274 0.63 4.64 -20.95
C TYR A 274 1.99 4.34 -20.37
N ILE A 275 2.39 3.07 -20.37
CA ILE A 275 3.76 2.68 -20.04
C ILE A 275 4.49 2.30 -21.33
N VAL A 276 5.73 2.76 -21.46
CA VAL A 276 6.60 2.45 -22.60
C VAL A 276 7.83 1.68 -22.14
N PRO A 277 8.36 0.76 -22.96
CA PRO A 277 9.37 -0.20 -22.51
C PRO A 277 10.78 0.38 -22.44
N THR A 278 11.07 1.47 -23.17
CA THR A 278 12.43 2.00 -23.29
C THR A 278 12.54 3.49 -22.99
N LEU A 279 13.75 3.91 -22.61
CA LEU A 279 14.11 5.33 -22.49
C LEU A 279 13.94 6.06 -23.83
N ALA A 280 14.24 5.40 -24.95
CA ALA A 280 14.10 6.00 -26.27
C ALA A 280 12.63 6.36 -26.57
N ASP A 281 11.71 5.42 -26.31
CA ASP A 281 10.27 5.67 -26.48
C ASP A 281 9.78 6.78 -25.55
N TYR A 282 10.26 6.77 -24.30
CA TYR A 282 9.93 7.80 -23.32
C TYR A 282 10.37 9.20 -23.75
N THR A 283 11.62 9.34 -24.16
CA THR A 283 12.21 10.63 -24.57
C THR A 283 11.57 11.15 -25.86
N ALA A 284 11.28 10.25 -26.81
CA ALA A 284 10.65 10.59 -28.08
C ALA A 284 9.13 10.79 -27.99
N CYS A 285 8.51 10.48 -26.84
CA CYS A 285 7.05 10.37 -26.72
C CYS A 285 6.48 9.40 -27.79
N ASN A 286 7.15 8.27 -27.98
CA ASN A 286 6.75 7.25 -28.93
C ASN A 286 5.67 6.36 -28.32
N TYR A 287 4.52 6.29 -28.99
CA TYR A 287 3.38 5.46 -28.61
C TYR A 287 3.19 4.24 -29.52
N GLU A 288 4.22 3.79 -30.24
CA GLU A 288 4.12 2.58 -31.08
C GLU A 288 4.14 1.29 -30.26
N ASN A 289 4.95 1.26 -29.19
CA ASN A 289 5.18 0.07 -28.35
C ASN A 289 4.62 0.24 -26.93
N TYR A 290 3.59 1.07 -26.77
CA TYR A 290 3.01 1.33 -25.46
C TYR A 290 2.10 0.20 -24.98
N ILE A 291 2.00 0.07 -23.67
CA ILE A 291 0.94 -0.68 -23.01
C ILE A 291 -0.03 0.34 -22.40
N ALA A 292 -1.30 0.25 -22.79
CA ALA A 292 -2.37 1.04 -22.18
C ALA A 292 -2.51 0.63 -20.71
N TYR A 293 -2.13 1.51 -19.79
CA TYR A 293 -1.98 1.17 -18.38
C TYR A 293 -3.18 1.65 -17.56
N CYS A 294 -3.56 2.92 -17.73
CA CYS A 294 -4.77 3.51 -17.14
C CYS A 294 -5.64 4.11 -18.25
N ASN A 295 -6.92 3.75 -18.28
CA ASN A 295 -7.87 4.27 -19.28
C ASN A 295 -8.47 5.61 -18.84
N ALA A 296 -9.20 6.23 -19.76
CA ALA A 296 -9.77 7.57 -19.62
C ALA A 296 -10.62 7.78 -18.34
N THR A 297 -11.19 6.73 -17.76
CA THR A 297 -12.06 6.81 -16.58
C THR A 297 -11.39 6.40 -15.27
N ASP A 298 -10.18 5.83 -15.32
CA ASP A 298 -9.57 5.18 -14.17
C ASP A 298 -8.94 6.19 -13.18
N GLY A 299 -8.61 7.39 -13.67
CA GLY A 299 -7.91 8.44 -12.93
C GLY A 299 -8.74 9.21 -11.90
N MET A 300 -10.02 8.91 -11.70
CA MET A 300 -10.91 9.69 -10.83
C MET A 300 -10.53 9.61 -9.33
N ALA A 301 -11.46 9.86 -8.40
CA ALA A 301 -11.15 10.02 -6.97
C ALA A 301 -10.26 8.92 -6.36
N GLN A 302 -10.44 7.66 -6.76
CA GLN A 302 -9.63 6.54 -6.29
C GLN A 302 -8.26 6.45 -6.99
N GLY A 303 -8.18 6.93 -8.24
CA GLY A 303 -7.00 6.87 -9.09
C GLY A 303 -6.73 5.48 -9.66
N CYS A 304 -6.00 5.46 -10.76
CA CYS A 304 -5.48 4.24 -11.35
C CYS A 304 -4.14 3.87 -10.71
N SER A 305 -3.91 2.59 -10.44
CA SER A 305 -2.73 2.11 -9.71
C SER A 305 -1.76 1.36 -10.60
N SER A 306 -0.47 1.64 -10.48
CA SER A 306 0.59 0.84 -11.10
C SER A 306 0.66 -0.58 -10.52
N ALA A 307 1.31 -1.48 -11.24
CA ALA A 307 1.85 -2.68 -10.65
C ALA A 307 2.87 -2.27 -9.58
N PRO A 308 3.13 -3.14 -8.59
CA PRO A 308 4.22 -2.92 -7.66
C PRO A 308 5.52 -2.59 -8.40
N LEU A 309 6.18 -1.53 -7.97
CA LEU A 309 7.41 -1.06 -8.60
C LEU A 309 8.50 -2.11 -8.47
N THR A 310 9.23 -2.33 -9.56
CA THR A 310 10.42 -3.16 -9.58
C THR A 310 11.68 -2.28 -9.44
N ALA A 311 12.86 -2.90 -9.35
CA ALA A 311 14.13 -2.16 -9.35
C ALA A 311 14.45 -1.51 -10.71
N SER A 312 13.77 -1.93 -11.78
CA SER A 312 13.94 -1.37 -13.12
C SER A 312 13.23 -0.02 -13.25
N THR A 313 13.79 0.84 -14.10
CA THR A 313 13.14 2.12 -14.44
C THR A 313 11.86 1.86 -15.24
N MET A 314 10.75 2.43 -14.78
CA MET A 314 9.46 2.43 -15.46
C MET A 314 9.19 3.81 -16.06
N TYR A 315 8.68 3.84 -17.29
CA TYR A 315 8.46 5.05 -18.07
C TYR A 315 6.98 5.23 -18.38
N PHE A 316 6.37 6.28 -17.81
CA PHE A 316 4.95 6.57 -17.97
C PHE A 316 4.75 7.84 -18.78
N LEU A 317 3.83 7.79 -19.75
CA LEU A 317 3.44 8.90 -20.61
C LEU A 317 1.96 9.25 -20.38
N SER A 318 1.63 10.54 -20.47
CA SER A 318 0.24 10.99 -20.64
C SER A 318 -0.29 10.51 -21.99
N GLY A 319 -1.53 10.07 -22.03
CA GLY A 319 -2.22 9.66 -23.25
C GLY A 319 -2.93 10.80 -23.96
N SER A 320 -3.15 11.93 -23.29
CA SER A 320 -3.69 13.14 -23.92
C SER A 320 -2.81 13.60 -25.08
N PHE A 321 -3.46 13.98 -26.18
CA PHE A 321 -2.75 14.45 -27.38
C PHE A 321 -1.80 15.60 -27.07
N SER A 322 -0.55 15.48 -27.56
CA SER A 322 0.54 16.45 -27.42
C SER A 322 1.08 16.73 -26.01
N HIS A 323 0.44 16.28 -24.92
CA HIS A 323 0.88 16.59 -23.55
C HIS A 323 2.29 16.08 -23.25
N CYS A 324 2.66 14.89 -23.73
CA CYS A 324 4.01 14.38 -23.57
C CYS A 324 5.04 15.28 -24.27
N SER A 325 4.83 15.60 -25.54
CA SER A 325 5.81 16.32 -26.37
C SER A 325 5.86 17.82 -26.07
N SER A 326 4.73 18.45 -25.79
CA SER A 326 4.60 19.90 -25.60
C SER A 326 4.85 20.34 -24.15
N ASN A 327 4.45 19.51 -23.18
CA ASN A 327 4.48 19.88 -21.76
C ASN A 327 5.37 18.97 -20.91
N ASN A 328 6.06 18.00 -21.53
CA ASN A 328 6.84 17.00 -20.81
C ASN A 328 5.97 16.24 -19.78
N HIS A 329 4.69 16.01 -20.09
CA HIS A 329 3.74 15.29 -19.21
C HIS A 329 4.02 13.78 -19.24
N ARG A 330 5.13 13.41 -18.60
CA ARG A 330 5.67 12.05 -18.54
C ARG A 330 6.54 11.90 -17.30
N VAL A 331 6.60 10.72 -16.71
CA VAL A 331 7.43 10.46 -15.52
C VAL A 331 8.23 9.17 -15.70
N ALA A 332 9.52 9.24 -15.38
CA ALA A 332 10.40 8.07 -15.27
C ALA A 332 10.69 7.82 -13.80
N ILE A 333 10.48 6.58 -13.33
CA ILE A 333 10.64 6.22 -11.92
C ILE A 333 11.54 5.00 -11.81
N THR A 334 12.56 5.11 -10.95
CA THR A 334 13.41 3.99 -10.54
C THR A 334 13.24 3.80 -9.05
N ALA A 335 12.75 2.63 -8.64
CA ALA A 335 12.54 2.35 -7.23
C ALA A 335 13.82 1.89 -6.55
N SER A 336 14.11 2.45 -5.38
CA SER A 336 15.25 2.02 -4.57
C SER A 336 14.93 0.74 -3.79
N PRO A 337 15.93 -0.03 -3.35
CA PRO A 337 15.72 -1.05 -2.33
C PRO A 337 15.06 -0.44 -1.09
N PRO A 338 14.07 -1.12 -0.48
CA PRO A 338 13.42 -0.63 0.74
C PRO A 338 14.44 -0.31 1.84
N PRO A 339 14.18 0.69 2.69
CA PRO A 339 15.07 1.01 3.78
C PRO A 339 15.08 -0.16 4.78
N SER A 340 16.27 -0.52 5.23
CA SER A 340 16.48 -1.43 6.38
C SER A 340 16.15 -0.70 7.69
#